data_AF-A0A2N1J3C2-F1
#
_entry.id   AF-A0A2N1J3C2-F1
#
_cell.length_a   1.000
_cell.length_b   1.000
_cell.length_c   1.000
_cell.angle_alpha   90.00
_cell.angle_beta   90.00
_cell.angle_gamma   90.00
#
_symmetry.space_group_name_H-M   'P 1'
#
loop_
_entity.id
_entity.type
_entity.pdbx_description
1 polymer ?
#
loop_
_entity_poly.entity_id
_entity_poly.type
_entity_poly.pdbx_seq_one_letter_code
_entity_poly.pdbx_strand_id
1 'polypeptide(L)'
;MKIEFILFLAIVFFCLVPFLFFSKRRAKMTVEELKKVEPKIKEHINISSLKLPSKIEKLDLAKNSEIVRKIYHTFEILNIKDLNENQLDKKEWHSWQISMLLNLYKNNRDFFIPNKKEIFHKTILNLDNKSLDSFIQTILLKYKANVDIKASKDLLSEDTIWTNKDISILFYFLTTYKQ
;
A
#
# COMPACT_ATOMS: atom_id res chain seq x y z
N MET A 1 -32.51 45.77 -17.75
CA MET A 1 -31.97 44.42 -17.48
C MET A 1 -32.81 43.82 -16.36
N LYS A 2 -33.51 42.71 -16.61
CA LYS A 2 -34.48 42.16 -15.63
C LYS A 2 -33.76 41.70 -14.37
N ILE A 3 -34.31 41.97 -13.19
CA ILE A 3 -33.74 41.60 -11.88
C ILE A 3 -33.43 40.09 -11.81
N GLU A 4 -34.25 39.27 -12.47
CA GLU A 4 -34.05 37.83 -12.63
C GLU A 4 -32.72 37.47 -13.31
N PHE A 5 -32.27 38.28 -14.28
CA PHE A 5 -31.00 38.06 -14.98
C PHE A 5 -29.80 38.38 -14.09
N ILE A 6 -29.94 39.38 -13.21
CA ILE A 6 -28.89 39.76 -12.23
C ILE A 6 -28.76 38.68 -11.15
N LEU A 7 -29.89 38.15 -10.66
CA LEU A 7 -29.90 37.05 -9.70
C LEU A 7 -29.30 35.75 -10.29
N PHE A 8 -29.60 35.44 -11.55
CA PHE A 8 -29.00 34.30 -12.24
C PHE A 8 -27.48 34.43 -12.35
N LEU A 9 -26.96 35.60 -12.74
CA LEU A 9 -25.51 35.85 -12.82
C LEU A 9 -24.82 35.76 -11.46
N ALA A 10 -25.46 36.24 -10.39
CA ALA A 10 -24.92 36.17 -9.03
C ALA A 10 -24.78 34.71 -8.54
N ILE A 11 -25.77 33.86 -8.83
CA ILE A 11 -25.74 32.43 -8.46
C ILE A 11 -24.64 31.69 -9.23
N VAL A 12 -24.50 31.95 -10.54
CA VAL A 12 -23.43 31.34 -11.35
C VAL A 12 -22.05 31.74 -10.83
N PHE A 13 -21.85 33.00 -10.44
CA PHE A 13 -20.59 33.48 -9.89
C PHE A 13 -20.29 32.83 -8.53
N PHE A 14 -21.30 32.68 -7.66
CA PHE A 14 -21.14 32.04 -6.35
C PHE A 14 -20.79 30.55 -6.45
N CYS A 15 -21.24 29.85 -7.49
CA CYS A 15 -20.89 28.45 -7.74
C CYS A 15 -19.50 28.26 -8.37
N LEU A 16 -19.03 29.20 -9.21
CA LEU A 16 -17.76 29.07 -9.92
C LEU A 16 -16.54 29.41 -9.07
N VAL A 17 -16.66 30.37 -8.14
CA VAL A 17 -15.52 30.80 -7.30
C VAL A 17 -14.98 29.67 -6.39
N PRO A 18 -15.81 28.86 -5.71
CA PRO A 18 -15.34 27.71 -4.94
C PRO A 18 -14.71 26.63 -5.84
N PHE A 19 -15.24 26.40 -7.03
CA PHE A 19 -14.73 25.40 -7.98
C PHE A 19 -13.32 25.74 -8.49
N LEU A 20 -13.04 27.02 -8.76
CA LEU A 20 -11.71 27.49 -9.13
C LEU A 20 -10.71 27.46 -7.95
N PHE A 21 -11.19 27.64 -6.71
CA PHE A 21 -10.34 27.57 -5.52
C PHE A 21 -9.99 26.13 -5.12
N PHE A 22 -10.92 25.17 -5.30
CA PHE A 22 -10.67 23.75 -5.01
C PHE A 22 -9.82 23.05 -6.09
N SER A 23 -9.90 23.47 -7.35
CA SER A 23 -9.12 22.88 -8.45
C SER A 23 -7.63 23.23 -8.43
N LYS A 24 -7.20 24.25 -7.67
CA LYS A 24 -5.80 24.69 -7.59
C LYS A 24 -4.92 23.97 -6.55
N ARG A 25 -5.42 22.93 -5.87
CA ARG A 25 -4.63 22.14 -4.88
C ARG A 25 -4.18 20.76 -5.39
N ARG A 26 -3.60 20.71 -6.59
CA ARG A 26 -2.66 19.62 -6.94
C ARG A 26 -1.35 20.24 -7.38
N ALA A 27 -0.52 20.59 -6.41
CA ALA A 27 0.90 20.77 -6.67
C ALA A 27 1.43 19.42 -7.18
N LYS A 28 1.86 19.36 -8.45
CA LYS A 28 2.65 18.25 -8.95
C LYS A 28 4.03 18.38 -8.29
N MET A 29 4.31 17.54 -7.29
CA MET A 29 5.67 17.40 -6.77
C MET A 29 6.59 16.92 -7.89
N THR A 30 7.76 17.53 -7.99
CA THR A 30 8.77 17.14 -8.96
C THR A 30 9.51 15.89 -8.48
N VAL A 31 10.04 15.09 -9.40
CA VAL A 31 10.76 13.83 -9.10
C VAL A 31 11.98 14.06 -8.19
N GLU A 32 12.53 15.27 -8.17
CA GLU A 32 13.63 15.67 -7.28
C GLU A 32 13.19 15.93 -5.83
N GLU A 33 11.95 16.34 -5.59
CA GLU A 33 11.39 16.50 -4.24
C GLU A 33 11.07 15.15 -3.59
N LEU A 34 10.68 14.16 -4.39
CA LEU A 34 10.48 12.77 -3.92
C LEU A 34 11.77 12.14 -3.38
N LYS A 35 12.95 12.55 -3.87
CA LYS A 35 14.25 12.09 -3.34
C LYS A 35 14.63 12.73 -1.99
N LYS A 36 14.00 13.84 -1.60
CA LYS A 36 14.29 14.54 -0.34
C LYS A 36 13.34 14.19 0.80
N VAL A 37 12.20 13.57 0.51
CA VAL A 37 11.28 13.07 1.54
C VAL A 37 11.58 11.60 1.82
N GLU A 38 12.79 11.32 2.32
CA GLU A 38 12.91 10.14 3.17
C GLU A 38 12.17 10.48 4.46
N PRO A 39 11.05 9.81 4.81
CA PRO A 39 10.48 9.99 6.13
C PRO A 39 11.57 9.62 7.13
N LYS A 40 12.00 10.58 7.97
CA LYS A 40 12.80 10.27 9.16
C LYS A 40 11.93 9.45 10.10
N ILE A 41 11.87 8.15 9.86
CA ILE A 41 11.15 7.19 10.69
C ILE A 41 11.86 7.18 12.05
N LYS A 42 11.26 7.84 13.04
CA LYS A 42 11.79 7.90 14.42
C LYS A 42 11.58 6.59 15.18
N GLU A 43 10.58 5.80 14.77
CA GLU A 43 10.19 4.55 15.41
C GLU A 43 10.42 3.39 14.44
N HIS A 44 11.34 2.50 14.78
CA HIS A 44 11.61 1.29 14.00
C HIS A 44 10.94 0.09 14.67
N ILE A 45 10.13 -0.66 13.92
CA ILE A 45 9.48 -1.87 14.42
C ILE A 45 10.34 -3.07 14.03
N ASN A 46 10.71 -3.86 15.03
CA ASN A 46 11.23 -5.20 14.79
C ASN A 46 10.06 -6.13 14.44
N ILE A 47 10.11 -6.82 13.30
CA ILE A 47 9.05 -7.72 12.85
C ILE A 47 8.69 -8.78 13.90
N SER A 48 9.66 -9.26 14.69
CA SER A 48 9.42 -10.23 15.76
C SER A 48 8.45 -9.70 16.83
N SER A 49 8.44 -8.38 17.06
CA SER A 49 7.58 -7.70 18.03
C SER A 49 6.19 -7.34 17.49
N LEU A 50 5.98 -7.41 16.16
CA LEU A 50 4.70 -7.09 15.55
C LEU A 50 3.66 -8.15 15.96
N LYS A 51 2.57 -7.72 16.59
CA LYS A 51 1.45 -8.62 16.92
C LYS A 51 0.58 -8.83 15.68
N LEU A 52 0.25 -10.08 15.40
CA LEU A 52 -0.68 -10.46 14.34
C LEU A 52 -1.96 -11.02 14.97
N PRO A 53 -3.08 -11.08 14.21
CA PRO A 53 -4.25 -11.79 14.67
C PRO A 53 -3.92 -13.22 15.09
N SER A 54 -4.39 -13.64 16.27
CA SER A 54 -3.94 -14.89 16.91
C SER A 54 -4.10 -16.13 16.05
N LYS A 55 -5.15 -16.20 15.23
CA LYS A 55 -5.40 -17.30 14.27
C LYS A 55 -4.39 -17.33 13.12
N ILE A 56 -3.86 -16.17 12.74
CA ILE A 56 -2.84 -16.03 11.69
C ILE A 56 -1.47 -16.36 12.28
N GLU A 57 -1.16 -15.83 13.47
CA GLU A 57 0.13 -16.05 14.13
C GLU A 57 0.37 -17.53 14.47
N LYS A 58 -0.69 -18.25 14.84
CA LYS A 58 -0.65 -19.70 15.11
C LYS A 58 -0.85 -20.58 13.87
N LEU A 59 -0.97 -19.98 12.68
CA LEU A 59 -1.19 -20.73 11.46
C LEU A 59 0.05 -21.55 11.14
N ASP A 60 -0.15 -22.82 10.78
CA ASP A 60 0.93 -23.67 10.27
C ASP A 60 1.66 -22.99 9.10
N LEU A 61 2.99 -23.09 9.08
CA LEU A 61 3.84 -22.37 8.12
C LEU A 61 3.66 -22.87 6.69
N ALA A 62 3.43 -24.17 6.49
CA ALA A 62 3.20 -24.71 5.16
C ALA A 62 1.85 -24.19 4.62
N LYS A 63 0.83 -24.17 5.48
CA LYS A 63 -0.48 -23.59 5.15
C LYS A 63 -0.40 -22.08 4.88
N ASN A 64 0.35 -21.32 5.69
CA ASN A 64 0.58 -19.90 5.42
C ASN A 64 1.25 -19.69 4.06
N SER A 65 2.27 -20.48 3.76
CA SER A 65 2.98 -20.42 2.46
C SER A 65 2.06 -20.73 1.28
N GLU A 66 1.17 -21.72 1.41
CA GLU A 66 0.15 -22.02 0.40
C GLU A 66 -0.80 -20.85 0.17
N ILE A 67 -1.25 -20.21 1.25
CA ILE A 67 -2.13 -19.03 1.16
C ILE A 67 -1.39 -17.86 0.49
N VAL A 68 -0.14 -17.59 0.87
CA VAL A 68 0.65 -16.51 0.26
C VAL A 68 0.87 -16.79 -1.24
N ARG A 69 1.06 -18.04 -1.67
CA ARG A 69 1.10 -18.37 -3.11
C ARG A 69 -0.21 -18.04 -3.82
N LYS A 70 -1.36 -18.28 -3.20
CA LYS A 70 -2.68 -17.90 -3.78
C LYS A 70 -2.83 -16.39 -3.87
N ILE A 71 -2.39 -15.64 -2.85
CA ILE A 71 -2.36 -14.17 -2.87
C ILE A 71 -1.45 -13.68 -4.00
N TYR A 72 -0.28 -14.31 -4.17
CA TYR A 72 0.65 -13.99 -5.24
C TYR A 72 0.04 -14.27 -6.63
N HIS A 73 -0.69 -15.36 -6.80
CA HIS A 73 -1.38 -15.63 -8.06
C HIS A 73 -2.40 -14.53 -8.41
N THR A 74 -3.15 -14.03 -7.43
CA THR A 74 -4.02 -12.86 -7.63
C THR A 74 -3.21 -11.62 -8.01
N PHE A 75 -2.07 -11.40 -7.35
CA PHE A 75 -1.18 -10.30 -7.65
C PHE A 75 -0.67 -10.34 -9.10
N GLU A 76 -0.31 -11.53 -9.61
CA GLU A 76 0.08 -11.72 -11.01
C GLU A 76 -1.06 -11.42 -11.99
N ILE A 77 -2.27 -11.90 -11.70
CA ILE A 77 -3.46 -11.67 -12.54
C ILE A 77 -3.77 -10.17 -12.65
N LEU A 78 -3.61 -9.43 -11.56
CA LEU A 78 -3.86 -7.99 -11.53
C LEU A 78 -2.82 -7.17 -12.32
N ASN A 79 -1.72 -7.81 -12.75
CA ASN A 79 -0.70 -7.26 -13.62
C ASN A 79 -0.21 -5.88 -13.15
N ILE A 80 0.18 -5.80 -11.87
CA ILE A 80 0.52 -4.55 -11.18
C ILE A 80 1.66 -3.78 -11.89
N LYS A 81 2.51 -4.47 -12.65
CA LYS A 81 3.63 -3.89 -13.40
C LYS A 81 3.23 -2.79 -14.39
N ASP A 82 2.01 -2.87 -14.94
CA ASP A 82 1.53 -1.99 -16.00
C ASP A 82 0.59 -0.88 -15.46
N LEU A 83 0.36 -0.85 -14.15
CA LEU A 83 -0.47 0.16 -13.51
C LEU A 83 0.22 1.53 -13.50
N ASN A 84 -0.56 2.58 -13.75
CA ASN A 84 -0.08 3.96 -13.56
C ASN A 84 -0.03 4.34 -12.06
N GLU A 85 0.57 5.48 -11.75
CA GLU A 85 0.76 5.94 -10.35
C GLU A 85 -0.55 6.01 -9.55
N ASN A 86 -1.61 6.56 -10.14
CA ASN A 86 -2.91 6.64 -9.46
C ASN A 86 -3.51 5.25 -9.17
N GLN A 87 -3.26 4.27 -10.05
CA GLN A 87 -3.70 2.89 -9.87
C GLN A 87 -2.85 2.16 -8.83
N LEU A 88 -1.56 2.46 -8.73
CA LEU A 88 -0.68 1.91 -7.68
C LEU A 88 -1.11 2.36 -6.27
N ASP A 89 -1.67 3.57 -6.15
CA ASP A 89 -2.14 4.12 -4.88
C ASP A 89 -3.58 3.70 -4.52
N LYS A 90 -4.27 2.94 -5.39
CA LYS A 90 -5.60 2.41 -5.08
C LYS A 90 -5.53 1.39 -3.96
N LYS A 91 -6.43 1.53 -2.99
CA LYS A 91 -6.62 0.61 -1.88
C LYS A 91 -7.53 -0.54 -2.31
N GLU A 92 -6.93 -1.69 -2.59
CA GLU A 92 -7.62 -2.87 -3.14
C GLU A 92 -7.26 -4.16 -2.39
N TRP A 93 -6.34 -4.09 -1.43
CA TRP A 93 -5.86 -5.26 -0.69
C TRP A 93 -6.34 -5.26 0.75
N HIS A 94 -6.70 -6.45 1.21
CA HIS A 94 -7.28 -6.66 2.52
C HIS A 94 -6.21 -6.80 3.60
N SER A 95 -6.48 -6.31 4.80
CA SER A 95 -5.61 -6.51 5.97
C SER A 95 -5.36 -7.97 6.28
N TRP A 96 -6.30 -8.86 5.97
CA TRP A 96 -6.10 -10.30 6.08
C TRP A 96 -4.96 -10.80 5.18
N GLN A 97 -4.89 -10.35 3.92
CA GLN A 97 -3.84 -10.75 2.97
C GLN A 97 -2.48 -10.23 3.44
N ILE A 98 -2.41 -8.95 3.83
CA ILE A 98 -1.18 -8.35 4.37
C ILE A 98 -0.72 -9.06 5.64
N SER A 99 -1.63 -9.47 6.51
CA SER A 99 -1.30 -10.24 7.71
C SER A 99 -0.63 -11.58 7.38
N MET A 100 -1.03 -12.27 6.29
CA MET A 100 -0.40 -13.52 5.85
C MET A 100 1.02 -13.31 5.35
N LEU A 101 1.24 -12.25 4.55
CA LEU A 101 2.57 -11.83 4.08
C LEU A 101 3.50 -11.50 5.25
N LEU A 102 3.01 -10.70 6.21
CA LEU A 102 3.77 -10.33 7.41
C LEU A 102 4.03 -11.53 8.32
N ASN A 103 3.12 -12.50 8.41
CA ASN A 103 3.38 -13.74 9.14
C ASN A 103 4.50 -14.57 8.49
N LEU A 104 4.61 -14.54 7.16
CA LEU A 104 5.69 -15.20 6.43
C LEU A 104 7.03 -14.51 6.74
N TYR A 105 7.07 -13.17 6.70
CA TYR A 105 8.25 -12.39 7.09
C TYR A 105 8.65 -12.63 8.56
N LYS A 106 7.68 -12.56 9.48
CA LYS A 106 7.90 -12.75 10.93
C LYS A 106 8.53 -14.11 11.25
N ASN A 107 8.18 -15.14 10.49
CA ASN A 107 8.72 -16.50 10.64
C ASN A 107 9.97 -16.74 9.78
N ASN A 108 10.63 -15.68 9.30
CA ASN A 108 11.87 -15.75 8.53
C ASN A 108 11.77 -16.71 7.33
N ARG A 109 10.64 -16.70 6.63
CA ARG A 109 10.42 -17.49 5.42
C ARG A 109 10.61 -16.64 4.18
N ASP A 110 11.18 -17.23 3.15
CA ASP A 110 11.37 -16.55 1.87
C ASP A 110 10.20 -16.81 0.95
N PHE A 111 9.98 -15.87 0.04
CA PHE A 111 9.07 -16.05 -1.06
C PHE A 111 9.83 -15.87 -2.36
N PHE A 112 10.07 -16.97 -3.08
CA PHE A 112 10.78 -16.93 -4.35
C PHE A 112 9.84 -16.48 -5.47
N ILE A 113 10.25 -15.44 -6.21
CA ILE A 113 9.58 -14.97 -7.42
C ILE A 113 10.61 -14.96 -8.55
N PRO A 114 10.44 -15.79 -9.60
CA PRO A 114 11.28 -15.73 -10.79
C PRO A 114 10.98 -14.46 -11.58
N ASN A 115 11.91 -14.05 -12.45
CA ASN A 115 11.72 -12.96 -13.42
C ASN A 115 11.10 -11.67 -12.83
N LYS A 116 11.65 -11.16 -11.72
CA LYS A 116 11.12 -9.96 -11.01
C LYS A 116 10.79 -8.77 -11.94
N LYS A 117 11.56 -8.58 -13.02
CA LYS A 117 11.34 -7.54 -14.03
C LYS A 117 10.01 -7.64 -14.79
N GLU A 118 9.46 -8.85 -14.91
CA GLU A 118 8.20 -9.12 -15.61
C GLU A 118 6.98 -9.02 -14.68
N ILE A 119 7.21 -8.88 -13.38
CA ILE A 119 6.20 -8.97 -12.32
C ILE A 119 6.00 -7.62 -11.63
N PHE A 120 7.08 -6.91 -11.32
CA PHE A 120 7.01 -5.67 -10.54
C PHE A 120 7.05 -4.42 -11.42
N HIS A 121 6.31 -3.39 -10.98
CA HIS A 121 6.36 -2.08 -11.60
C HIS A 121 7.76 -1.46 -11.47
N LYS A 122 8.20 -0.70 -12.48
CA LYS A 122 9.54 -0.10 -12.57
C LYS A 122 9.94 0.72 -11.33
N THR A 123 8.99 1.40 -10.69
CA THR A 123 9.26 2.21 -9.49
C THR A 123 9.71 1.37 -8.31
N ILE A 124 9.33 0.10 -8.27
CA ILE A 124 9.68 -0.84 -7.20
C ILE A 124 11.02 -1.51 -7.52
N LEU A 125 11.22 -1.88 -8.79
CA LEU A 125 12.48 -2.45 -9.27
C LEU A 125 13.67 -1.50 -9.10
N ASN A 126 13.41 -0.19 -9.12
CA ASN A 126 14.44 0.85 -9.00
C ASN A 126 14.70 1.28 -7.54
N LEU A 127 14.08 0.64 -6.55
CA LEU A 127 14.35 0.94 -5.14
C LEU A 127 15.72 0.42 -4.73
N ASP A 128 16.50 1.26 -4.05
CA ASP A 128 17.65 0.80 -3.29
C ASP A 128 17.21 0.14 -1.96
N ASN A 129 18.12 -0.60 -1.34
CA ASN A 129 17.82 -1.36 -0.11
C ASN A 129 17.34 -0.45 1.03
N LYS A 130 17.93 0.75 1.17
CA LYS A 130 17.56 1.69 2.23
C LYS A 130 16.12 2.21 2.05
N SER A 131 15.75 2.52 0.81
CA SER A 131 14.40 2.94 0.45
C SER A 131 13.41 1.81 0.67
N LEU A 132 13.76 0.59 0.25
CA LEU A 132 12.95 -0.61 0.46
C LEU A 132 12.69 -0.85 1.96
N ASP A 133 13.72 -0.80 2.78
CA ASP A 133 13.61 -0.94 4.24
C ASP A 133 12.73 0.15 4.85
N SER A 134 12.89 1.40 4.41
CA SER A 134 12.05 2.52 4.84
C SER A 134 10.57 2.31 4.49
N PHE A 135 10.28 1.79 3.28
CA PHE A 135 8.91 1.45 2.90
C PHE A 135 8.34 0.30 3.75
N ILE A 136 9.13 -0.74 4.01
CA ILE A 136 8.70 -1.83 4.89
C ILE A 136 8.41 -1.33 6.29
N GLN A 137 9.27 -0.49 6.86
CA GLN A 137 9.01 0.13 8.17
C GLN A 137 7.72 0.95 8.16
N THR A 138 7.44 1.68 7.08
CA THR A 138 6.18 2.41 6.91
C THR A 138 4.97 1.45 6.91
N ILE A 139 5.07 0.32 6.23
CA ILE A 139 4.03 -0.73 6.22
C ILE A 139 3.84 -1.33 7.61
N LEU A 140 4.91 -1.62 8.34
CA LEU A 140 4.83 -2.18 9.70
C LEU A 140 4.16 -1.18 10.68
N LEU A 141 4.53 0.09 10.60
CA LEU A 141 3.92 1.15 11.42
C LEU A 141 2.44 1.33 11.08
N LYS A 142 2.11 1.39 9.78
CA LYS A 142 0.73 1.44 9.30
C LYS A 142 -0.08 0.23 9.80
N TYR A 143 0.51 -0.97 9.76
CA TYR A 143 -0.15 -2.19 10.23
C TYR A 143 -0.44 -2.09 11.72
N LYS A 144 0.57 -1.78 12.54
CA LYS A 144 0.46 -1.63 13.99
C LYS A 144 -0.61 -0.60 14.39
N ALA A 145 -0.73 0.49 13.62
CA ALA A 145 -1.65 1.57 13.92
C ALA A 145 -3.11 1.29 13.53
N ASN A 146 -3.36 0.51 12.48
CA ASN A 146 -4.68 0.42 11.86
C ASN A 146 -5.32 -0.98 11.93
N VAL A 147 -4.54 -2.05 12.08
CA VAL A 147 -5.08 -3.42 12.03
C VAL A 147 -5.43 -3.91 13.43
N ASP A 148 -6.70 -4.29 13.63
CA ASP A 148 -7.15 -4.92 14.87
C ASP A 148 -6.74 -6.40 14.94
N ILE A 149 -5.81 -6.71 15.84
CA ILE A 149 -5.32 -8.07 16.10
C ILE A 149 -6.38 -9.01 16.73
N LYS A 150 -7.52 -8.48 17.17
CA LYS A 150 -8.64 -9.26 17.70
C LYS A 150 -9.70 -9.55 16.62
N ALA A 151 -9.62 -8.90 15.46
CA ALA A 151 -10.60 -9.05 14.39
C ALA A 151 -10.61 -10.47 13.80
N SER A 152 -11.79 -10.87 13.32
CA SER A 152 -11.98 -12.12 12.61
C SER A 152 -11.40 -12.05 11.19
N LYS A 153 -11.29 -13.21 10.53
CA LYS A 153 -10.90 -13.25 9.11
C LYS A 153 -11.82 -12.39 8.25
N ASP A 154 -13.13 -12.45 8.49
CA ASP A 154 -14.12 -11.77 7.65
C ASP A 154 -13.98 -10.25 7.80
N LEU A 155 -13.86 -9.74 9.04
CA LEU A 155 -13.61 -8.33 9.29
C LEU A 155 -12.28 -7.85 8.67
N LEU A 156 -11.21 -8.65 8.79
CA LEU A 156 -9.93 -8.34 8.16
C LEU A 156 -9.96 -8.44 6.63
N SER A 157 -10.95 -9.14 6.06
CA SER A 157 -11.16 -9.25 4.62
C SER A 157 -12.00 -8.09 4.08
N GLU A 158 -12.77 -7.40 4.94
CA GLU A 158 -13.47 -6.16 4.57
C GLU A 158 -12.54 -4.93 4.70
N ASP A 159 -11.55 -4.99 5.59
CA ASP A 159 -10.58 -3.93 5.82
C ASP A 159 -9.60 -3.74 4.65
N THR A 160 -10.01 -2.90 3.68
CA THR A 160 -9.30 -2.64 2.42
C THR A 160 -8.54 -1.32 2.49
N ILE A 161 -7.50 -1.25 3.32
CA ILE A 161 -6.68 -0.03 3.51
C ILE A 161 -5.34 -0.05 2.78
N TRP A 162 -5.00 -1.17 2.13
CA TRP A 162 -3.69 -1.44 1.56
C TRP A 162 -3.66 -1.23 0.06
N THR A 163 -2.63 -0.54 -0.41
CA THR A 163 -2.52 -0.17 -1.81
C THR A 163 -1.86 -1.26 -2.65
N ASN A 164 -2.05 -1.20 -3.97
CA ASN A 164 -1.30 -2.02 -4.92
C ASN A 164 0.23 -1.84 -4.74
N LYS A 165 0.67 -0.63 -4.40
CA LYS A 165 2.06 -0.33 -4.06
C LYS A 165 2.51 -1.03 -2.78
N ASP A 166 1.70 -0.99 -1.71
CA ASP A 166 2.04 -1.62 -0.41
C ASP A 166 2.30 -3.11 -0.58
N ILE A 167 1.40 -3.84 -1.26
CA ILE A 167 1.57 -5.28 -1.45
C ILE A 167 2.74 -5.61 -2.38
N SER A 168 2.96 -4.79 -3.41
CA SER A 168 4.06 -5.01 -4.35
C SER A 168 5.41 -4.87 -3.65
N ILE A 169 5.54 -3.88 -2.76
CA ILE A 169 6.72 -3.68 -1.93
C ILE A 169 6.94 -4.88 -1.01
N LEU A 170 5.89 -5.39 -0.36
CA LEU A 170 5.98 -6.59 0.49
C LEU A 170 6.46 -7.82 -0.28
N PHE A 171 5.87 -8.11 -1.43
CA PHE A 171 6.32 -9.23 -2.26
C PHE A 171 7.76 -9.04 -2.73
N TYR A 172 8.13 -7.85 -3.19
CA TYR A 172 9.49 -7.57 -3.63
C TYR A 172 10.51 -7.74 -2.48
N PHE A 173 10.20 -7.20 -1.31
CA PHE A 173 11.00 -7.36 -0.09
C PHE A 173 11.16 -8.83 0.31
N LEU A 174 10.08 -9.61 0.33
CA LEU A 174 10.11 -11.04 0.66
C LEU A 174 11.01 -11.88 -0.27
N THR A 175 11.35 -11.35 -1.45
CA THR A 175 12.27 -12.00 -2.41
C THR A 175 13.73 -11.60 -2.26
N THR A 176 14.04 -10.62 -1.40
CA THR A 176 15.36 -9.95 -1.31
C THR A 176 15.91 -9.81 0.10
N TYR A 177 15.07 -9.80 1.14
CA TYR A 177 15.48 -9.38 2.50
C TYR A 177 16.53 -10.26 3.20
N LYS A 178 16.86 -11.43 2.66
CA LYS A 178 17.92 -12.31 3.18
C LYS A 178 19.23 -12.27 2.38
N GLN A 179 19.28 -11.47 1.31
CA GLN A 179 20.43 -11.38 0.41
C GLN A 179 21.44 -10.35 0.89
#